data_AF-A0A933JZ71-F1
#
_entry.id   AF-A0A933JZ71-F1
#
_cell.length_a   1.000
_cell.length_b   1.000
_cell.length_c   1.000
_cell.angle_alpha   90.00
_cell.angle_beta   90.00
_cell.angle_gamma   90.00
#
_symmetry.space_group_name_H-M   'P 1'
#
loop_
_entity.id
_entity.type
_entity.pdbx_description
1 polymer ?
#
loop_
_entity_poly.entity_id
_entity_poly.type
_entity_poly.pdbx_seq_one_letter_code
_entity_poly.pdbx_strand_id
1 'polypeptide(L)'
;MKFSKPRSKIFIAHIVYFLIFLPVLAVAQLPQTGPGSWKQLFSGVTQYVFQLGMALAVIVIIASGIMFMVAGGNEERVTRAKKTFFWALVGLAICLLGSGLVYVILDVLGGKNF
;
A
#
# COMPACT_ATOMS: atom_id res chain seq x y z
N MET A 1 -4.98 36.52 -11.68
CA MET A 1 -6.10 35.61 -11.32
C MET A 1 -5.53 34.20 -11.08
N LYS A 2 -5.50 33.73 -9.83
CA LYS A 2 -4.81 32.51 -9.41
C LYS A 2 -5.80 31.33 -9.47
N PHE A 3 -5.54 30.39 -10.35
CA PHE A 3 -6.40 29.24 -10.65
C PHE A 3 -6.73 28.45 -9.37
N SER A 4 -8.03 28.42 -9.06
CA SER A 4 -8.67 27.57 -8.06
C SER A 4 -8.27 26.11 -8.30
N LYS A 5 -7.58 25.48 -7.34
CA LYS A 5 -7.27 24.04 -7.40
C LYS A 5 -8.59 23.28 -7.60
N PRO A 6 -8.69 22.38 -8.59
CA PRO A 6 -9.95 21.74 -8.94
C PRO A 6 -10.50 20.99 -7.73
N ARG A 7 -11.77 21.25 -7.39
CA ARG A 7 -12.45 20.82 -6.16
C ARG A 7 -12.36 19.29 -5.90
N SER A 8 -12.16 18.49 -6.95
CA SER A 8 -11.92 17.04 -6.85
C SER A 8 -10.60 16.66 -6.18
N LYS A 9 -9.53 17.46 -6.34
CA LYS A 9 -8.22 17.20 -5.70
C LYS A 9 -8.27 17.37 -4.18
N ILE A 10 -9.14 18.26 -3.70
CA ILE A 10 -9.37 18.48 -2.27
C ILE A 10 -10.15 17.29 -1.69
N PHE A 11 -11.14 16.77 -2.42
CA PHE A 11 -11.92 15.60 -2.00
C PHE A 11 -11.08 14.32 -1.92
N ILE A 12 -10.22 14.09 -2.94
CA ILE A 12 -9.26 12.98 -2.95
C ILE A 12 -8.28 13.10 -1.77
N ALA A 13 -7.80 14.32 -1.46
CA ALA A 13 -6.90 14.53 -0.33
C ALA A 13 -7.55 14.19 1.03
N HIS A 14 -8.85 14.46 1.21
CA HIS A 14 -9.57 14.10 2.43
C HIS A 14 -9.80 12.59 2.54
N ILE A 15 -10.11 11.92 1.44
CA ILE A 15 -10.21 10.45 1.40
C ILE A 15 -8.86 9.80 1.74
N VAL A 16 -7.77 10.34 1.21
CA VAL A 16 -6.41 9.86 1.50
C VAL A 16 -6.05 10.12 2.97
N TYR A 17 -6.38 11.29 3.52
CA TYR A 17 -6.14 11.58 4.94
C TYR A 17 -6.93 10.64 5.86
N PHE A 18 -8.20 10.39 5.54
CA PHE A 18 -9.03 9.44 6.28
C PHE A 18 -8.50 8.00 6.20
N LEU A 19 -8.03 7.57 5.02
CA LEU A 19 -7.38 6.27 4.82
C LEU A 19 -6.05 6.13 5.58
N ILE A 20 -5.30 7.23 5.76
CA ILE A 20 -4.06 7.23 6.55
C ILE A 20 -4.35 7.26 8.06
N PHE A 21 -5.50 7.75 8.49
CA PHE A 21 -5.89 7.87 9.90
C PHE A 21 -6.59 6.62 10.47
N LEU A 22 -7.23 5.82 9.61
CA LEU A 22 -7.83 4.53 9.96
C LEU A 22 -6.94 3.54 10.76
N PRO A 23 -5.63 3.39 10.53
CA PRO A 23 -4.81 2.48 11.34
C PRO A 23 -4.79 2.90 12.81
N VAL A 24 -4.81 4.21 13.10
CA VAL A 24 -4.79 4.73 14.48
C VAL A 24 -6.03 4.30 15.25
N LEU A 25 -7.20 4.26 14.59
CA LEU A 25 -8.45 3.78 15.19
C LEU A 25 -8.42 2.27 15.41
N ALA A 26 -7.88 1.50 14.46
CA ALA A 26 -7.76 0.05 14.57
C ALA A 26 -6.82 -0.38 15.71
N VAL A 27 -5.72 0.35 15.96
CA VAL A 27 -4.83 0.04 17.08
C VAL A 27 -5.36 0.55 18.43
N ALA A 28 -6.21 1.58 18.44
CA ALA A 28 -6.75 2.16 19.66
C ALA A 28 -7.66 1.19 20.44
N GLN A 29 -8.27 0.22 19.75
CA GLN A 29 -9.15 -0.78 20.35
C GLN A 29 -8.42 -2.04 20.85
N LEU A 30 -7.10 -2.14 20.62
CA LEU A 30 -6.31 -3.26 21.11
C LEU A 30 -6.07 -3.09 22.63
N PRO A 31 -6.06 -4.15 23.45
CA PRO A 31 -5.71 -4.07 24.85
C PRO A 31 -4.25 -3.61 25.01
N GLN A 32 -4.04 -2.30 25.22
CA GLN A 32 -2.70 -1.69 25.18
C GLN A 32 -1.91 -1.82 26.49
N THR A 33 -2.46 -2.49 27.50
CA THR A 33 -1.87 -2.62 28.83
C THR A 33 -1.44 -4.06 29.10
N GLY A 34 -0.32 -4.49 28.51
CA GLY A 34 0.33 -5.75 28.86
C GLY A 34 1.76 -5.84 28.29
N PRO A 35 2.61 -6.77 28.76
CA PRO A 35 4.03 -6.86 28.38
C PRO A 35 4.33 -7.11 26.87
N GLY A 36 3.31 -7.17 26.01
CA GLY A 36 3.41 -7.38 24.55
C GLY A 36 2.87 -6.25 23.68
N SER A 37 2.47 -5.09 24.24
CA SER A 37 1.78 -4.02 23.50
C SER A 37 2.54 -3.55 22.26
N TRP A 38 3.87 -3.45 22.33
CA TRP A 38 4.70 -3.05 21.18
C TRP A 38 4.57 -4.00 20.00
N LYS A 39 4.51 -5.33 20.24
CA LYS A 39 4.36 -6.32 19.16
C LYS A 39 3.03 -6.16 18.43
N GLN A 40 1.95 -5.89 19.17
CA GLN A 40 0.61 -5.72 18.61
C GLN A 40 0.47 -4.41 17.82
N LEU A 41 1.14 -3.34 18.26
CA LEU A 41 1.20 -2.07 17.52
C LEU A 41 1.91 -2.25 16.18
N PHE A 42 3.10 -2.87 16.18
CA PHE A 42 3.82 -3.15 14.96
C PHE A 42 3.04 -4.10 14.04
N SER A 43 2.43 -5.18 14.57
CA SER A 43 1.65 -6.10 13.75
C SER A 43 0.40 -5.44 13.15
N GLY A 44 -0.32 -4.62 13.92
CA GLY A 44 -1.51 -3.92 13.45
C GLY A 44 -1.20 -2.91 12.35
N VAL A 45 -0.13 -2.11 12.52
CA VAL A 45 0.31 -1.16 11.49
C VAL A 45 0.78 -1.90 10.24
N THR A 46 1.60 -2.95 10.38
CA THR A 46 2.10 -3.73 9.24
C THR A 46 0.95 -4.39 8.47
N GLN A 47 -0.01 -5.02 9.15
CA GLN A 47 -1.16 -5.65 8.51
C GLN A 47 -2.02 -4.63 7.75
N TYR A 48 -2.25 -3.46 8.34
CA TYR A 48 -3.01 -2.40 7.70
C TYR A 48 -2.31 -1.86 6.45
N VAL A 49 -1.01 -1.54 6.55
CA VAL A 49 -0.21 -1.05 5.42
C VAL A 49 -0.14 -2.10 4.31
N PHE A 50 -0.06 -3.39 4.67
CA PHE A 50 -0.07 -4.47 3.69
C PHE A 50 -1.40 -4.55 2.94
N GLN A 51 -2.54 -4.52 3.65
CA GLN A 51 -3.85 -4.57 3.03
C GLN A 51 -4.12 -3.35 2.14
N LEU A 52 -3.73 -2.16 2.60
CA LEU A 52 -3.83 -0.92 1.82
C LEU A 52 -2.90 -0.95 0.60
N GLY A 53 -1.66 -1.41 0.77
CA GLY A 53 -0.66 -1.52 -0.28
C GLY A 53 -1.09 -2.48 -1.39
N MET A 54 -1.67 -3.64 -1.04
CA MET A 54 -2.22 -4.59 -2.00
C MET A 54 -3.38 -3.98 -2.80
N ALA A 55 -4.32 -3.30 -2.16
CA ALA A 55 -5.44 -2.65 -2.83
C ALA A 55 -4.95 -1.54 -3.79
N LEU A 56 -4.01 -0.71 -3.34
CA LEU A 56 -3.42 0.34 -4.18
C LEU A 56 -2.63 -0.22 -5.35
N ALA A 57 -1.87 -1.30 -5.15
CA ALA A 57 -1.09 -1.94 -6.21
C ALA A 57 -1.99 -2.36 -7.38
N VAL A 58 -3.14 -2.98 -7.10
CA VAL A 58 -4.13 -3.38 -8.12
C VAL A 58 -4.64 -2.16 -8.89
N ILE A 59 -4.98 -1.07 -8.19
CA ILE A 59 -5.48 0.17 -8.82
C ILE A 59 -4.41 0.76 -9.75
N VAL A 60 -3.15 0.82 -9.30
CA VAL A 60 -2.05 1.38 -10.10
C VAL A 60 -1.74 0.52 -11.32
N ILE A 61 -1.80 -0.81 -11.18
CA ILE A 61 -1.63 -1.74 -12.29
C ILE A 61 -2.70 -1.49 -13.36
N ILE A 62 -3.98 -1.41 -12.97
CA ILE A 62 -5.08 -1.13 -13.90
C ILE A 62 -4.91 0.25 -14.54
N ALA A 63 -4.62 1.28 -13.75
CA ALA A 63 -4.44 2.65 -14.24
C ALA A 63 -3.29 2.76 -15.25
N SER A 64 -2.17 2.07 -14.99
CA SER A 64 -1.03 2.04 -15.91
C SER A 64 -1.35 1.28 -17.21
N GLY A 65 -2.16 0.22 -17.14
CA GLY A 65 -2.65 -0.50 -18.33
C GLY A 65 -3.56 0.36 -19.21
N ILE A 66 -4.49 1.11 -18.61
CA ILE A 66 -5.33 2.07 -19.34
C ILE A 66 -4.46 3.18 -19.95
N MET A 67 -3.49 3.70 -19.22
CA MET A 67 -2.57 4.72 -19.71
C MET A 67 -1.72 4.22 -20.89
N PHE A 68 -1.36 2.93 -20.90
CA PHE A 68 -0.67 2.30 -22.01
C PHE A 68 -1.55 2.21 -23.26
N MET A 69 -2.81 1.81 -23.12
CA MET A 69 -3.77 1.74 -24.25
C MET A 69 -4.06 3.12 -24.87
N VAL A 70 -4.18 4.16 -24.04
CA VAL A 70 -4.52 5.52 -24.49
C VAL A 70 -3.30 6.30 -25.01
N ALA A 71 -2.09 5.75 -24.89
CA ALA A 71 -0.86 6.45 -25.29
C ALA A 71 -0.75 6.71 -26.82
N GLY A 72 -1.50 5.99 -27.66
CA GLY A 72 -1.75 6.34 -29.07
C GLY A 72 -0.51 6.51 -29.95
N GLY A 73 0.64 5.90 -29.58
CA GLY A 73 1.91 6.02 -30.30
C GLY A 73 2.86 7.12 -29.81
N ASN A 74 2.50 7.90 -28.78
CA ASN A 74 3.43 8.82 -28.13
C ASN A 74 4.42 8.04 -27.25
N GLU A 75 5.67 7.90 -27.71
CA GLU A 75 6.72 7.15 -27.02
C GLU A 75 6.96 7.60 -25.57
N GLU A 76 6.82 8.89 -25.27
CA GLU A 76 7.01 9.41 -23.91
C GLU A 76 5.92 8.88 -22.96
N ARG A 77 4.67 8.85 -23.42
CA ARG A 77 3.54 8.32 -22.63
C ARG A 77 3.62 6.81 -22.46
N VAL A 78 4.03 6.10 -23.51
CA VAL A 78 4.27 4.65 -23.46
C VAL A 78 5.36 4.32 -22.45
N THR A 79 6.47 5.07 -22.47
CA THR A 79 7.61 4.86 -21.56
C THR A 79 7.23 5.14 -20.12
N ARG A 80 6.46 6.22 -19.85
CA ARG A 80 5.93 6.48 -18.51
C ARG A 80 4.98 5.39 -18.03
N ALA A 81 4.06 4.91 -18.88
CA ALA A 81 3.12 3.87 -18.51
C ALA A 81 3.86 2.57 -18.13
N LYS A 82 4.84 2.15 -18.95
CA LYS A 82 5.70 0.99 -18.65
C LYS A 82 6.46 1.18 -17.34
N LYS A 83 7.12 2.32 -17.14
CA LYS A 83 7.86 2.59 -15.89
C LYS A 83 6.94 2.53 -14.67
N THR A 84 5.74 3.08 -14.77
CA THR A 84 4.73 3.06 -13.70
C THR A 84 4.28 1.63 -13.40
N PHE A 85 4.02 0.83 -14.44
CA PHE A 85 3.67 -0.58 -14.31
C PHE A 85 4.79 -1.38 -13.62
N PHE A 86 6.05 -1.19 -14.03
CA PHE A 86 7.19 -1.84 -13.37
C PHE A 86 7.32 -1.44 -11.90
N TRP A 87 7.15 -0.17 -11.57
CA TRP A 87 7.17 0.29 -10.17
C TRP A 87 6.03 -0.30 -9.34
N ALA A 88 4.84 -0.46 -9.91
CA ALA A 88 3.72 -1.12 -9.26
C ALA A 88 4.01 -2.61 -9.01
N LEU A 89 4.61 -3.29 -9.99
CA LEU A 89 5.01 -4.69 -9.87
C LEU A 89 6.09 -4.89 -8.80
N VAL A 90 7.09 -4.01 -8.76
CA VAL A 90 8.16 -4.04 -7.74
C VAL A 90 7.59 -3.79 -6.35
N GLY A 91 6.69 -2.81 -6.20
CA GLY A 91 6.00 -2.55 -4.92
C GLY A 91 5.20 -3.77 -4.45
N LEU A 92 4.46 -4.41 -5.36
CA LEU A 92 3.73 -5.64 -5.06
C LEU A 92 4.68 -6.79 -4.67
N ALA A 93 5.78 -6.97 -5.39
CA ALA A 93 6.79 -7.97 -5.09
C ALA A 93 7.40 -7.76 -3.70
N ILE A 94 7.73 -6.52 -3.33
CA ILE A 94 8.27 -6.20 -2.00
C ILE A 94 7.26 -6.52 -0.90
N CYS A 95 5.97 -6.20 -1.09
CA CYS A 95 4.94 -6.54 -0.13
C CYS A 95 4.87 -8.07 0.07
N LEU A 96 4.80 -8.84 -1.01
CA LEU A 96 4.74 -10.30 -0.97
C LEU A 96 5.99 -10.93 -0.37
N LEU A 97 7.17 -10.41 -0.70
CA LEU A 97 8.43 -10.87 -0.12
C LEU A 97 8.53 -10.53 1.36
N GLY A 98 8.04 -9.37 1.81
CA GLY A 98 8.06 -9.00 3.22
C GLY A 98 7.26 -9.98 4.09
N SER A 99 6.09 -10.41 3.62
CA SER A 99 5.26 -11.40 4.33
C SER A 99 5.81 -12.82 4.17
N GLY A 100 6.23 -13.21 2.97
CA GLY A 100 6.80 -14.54 2.70
C GLY A 100 8.12 -14.78 3.44
N LEU A 101 9.01 -13.80 3.49
CA LEU A 101 10.30 -13.92 4.18
C LEU A 101 10.09 -14.07 5.69
N VAL A 102 9.15 -13.32 6.29
CA VAL A 102 8.82 -13.47 7.72
C VAL A 102 8.27 -14.87 7.99
N TYR A 103 7.40 -15.41 7.13
CA TYR A 103 6.93 -16.79 7.24
C TYR A 103 8.06 -17.82 7.20
N VAL A 104 8.96 -17.69 6.22
CA VAL A 104 10.11 -18.59 6.07
C VAL A 104 11.05 -18.49 7.27
N ILE A 105 11.31 -17.29 7.78
CA ILE A 105 12.14 -17.07 8.97
C ILE A 105 11.50 -17.74 10.18
N LEU A 106 10.19 -17.56 10.42
CA LEU A 106 9.47 -18.18 11.54
C LEU A 106 9.45 -19.72 11.45
N ASP A 107 9.35 -20.25 10.24
CA ASP A 107 9.34 -21.69 9.97
C ASP A 107 10.74 -22.31 10.21
N VAL A 108 11.80 -21.66 9.69
CA VAL A 108 13.20 -22.10 9.86
C VAL A 108 13.67 -21.97 11.31
N LEU A 109 13.21 -20.94 12.04
CA LEU A 109 13.53 -20.75 13.48
C LEU A 109 12.68 -21.62 14.41
N GLY A 110 11.82 -22.51 13.89
CA GLY A 110 11.04 -23.44 14.71
C GLY A 110 9.94 -22.78 15.54
N GLY A 111 9.50 -21.56 15.18
CA GLY A 111 8.45 -20.79 15.88
C GLY A 111 7.03 -21.33 15.71
N LYS A 112 6.85 -22.52 15.09
CA LYS A 112 5.56 -23.18 14.86
C LYS A 112 5.32 -24.37 15.80
N ASN A 113 5.81 -24.29 17.03
CA ASN A 113 5.43 -25.19 18.12
C ASN A 113 5.03 -24.31 19.33
N PHE A 114 3.73 -24.34 19.64
CA PHE A 114 2.94 -23.55 20.61
C PHE A 114 2.26 -22.29 20.06
#